data_AF-W0BCA2-F1
#
_entry.id   AF-W0BCA2-F1
#
_cell.length_a   1.000
_cell.length_b   1.000
_cell.length_c   1.000
_cell.angle_alpha   90.00
_cell.angle_beta   90.00
_cell.angle_gamma   90.00
#
_symmetry.space_group_name_H-M   'P 1'
#
loop_
_entity.id
_entity.type
_entity.pdbx_description
1 polymer ?
#
loop_
_entity_poly.entity_id
_entity_poly.type
_entity_poly.pdbx_seq_one_letter_code
_entity_poly.pdbx_strand_id
1 'polypeptide(L)'
;MNKTRLILCGLCLSLPIFATPAETYLEKFQAYTYWSKNLPTSPDPEFLAFIDTNTPLAQKLRRKWLYQLGRNKNWSAYTQYYQNFDDIGLQCYALTARYHQGQTQEAMQSAKSLWLTGLSQPAECNELFKLLLASHEFDENLITQRIVLALEKRNLSLARHLLKQYKIPRHQDVQILNDIYRSPSRITLLDTGELHDDYYLYGLKRMVSINMEQAIQYWQHVKTKNYSINNNSNPF
;
A
#
# COMPACT_ATOMS: atom_id res chain seq x y z
N MET A 1 69.75 18.20 -59.85
CA MET A 1 69.49 18.23 -58.39
C MET A 1 68.05 17.80 -58.14
N ASN A 2 67.84 16.52 -57.85
CA ASN A 2 66.53 15.96 -57.54
C ASN A 2 66.15 16.27 -56.09
N LYS A 3 64.94 16.82 -55.86
CA LYS A 3 64.35 16.93 -54.52
C LYS A 3 63.13 16.01 -54.44
N THR A 4 63.33 14.84 -53.87
CA THR A 4 62.29 13.91 -53.45
C THR A 4 61.50 14.55 -52.31
N ARG A 5 60.21 14.84 -52.51
CA ARG A 5 59.29 15.22 -51.43
C ARG A 5 58.66 13.95 -50.87
N LEU A 6 59.06 13.59 -49.64
CA LEU A 6 58.44 12.55 -48.85
C LEU A 6 57.12 13.10 -48.29
N ILE A 7 55.98 12.60 -48.76
CA ILE A 7 54.66 12.94 -48.22
C ILE A 7 54.42 12.01 -47.02
N LEU A 8 54.58 12.55 -45.82
CA LEU A 8 54.20 11.87 -44.58
C LEU A 8 52.67 11.94 -44.44
N CYS A 9 51.99 10.84 -44.75
CA CYS A 9 50.55 10.69 -44.52
C CYS A 9 50.33 10.51 -43.00
N GLY A 10 49.91 11.57 -42.31
CA GLY A 10 49.57 11.51 -40.90
C GLY A 10 48.31 10.68 -40.70
N LEU A 11 48.45 9.47 -40.16
CA LEU A 11 47.33 8.70 -39.61
C LEU A 11 46.70 9.53 -38.46
N CYS A 12 45.58 10.18 -38.73
CA CYS A 12 44.68 10.65 -37.69
C CYS A 12 44.08 9.44 -36.99
N LEU A 13 44.75 8.94 -35.95
CA LEU A 13 44.13 8.04 -34.97
C LEU A 13 43.04 8.83 -34.24
N SER A 14 41.80 8.73 -34.73
CA SER A 14 40.62 9.13 -33.99
C SER A 14 40.50 8.20 -32.77
N LEU A 15 40.99 8.65 -31.62
CA LEU A 15 40.75 7.97 -30.37
C LEU A 15 39.23 8.00 -30.10
N PRO A 16 38.58 6.84 -29.86
CA PRO A 16 37.17 6.81 -29.51
C PRO A 16 36.97 7.58 -28.20
N ILE A 17 36.09 8.59 -28.23
CA ILE A 17 35.68 9.35 -27.05
C ILE A 17 34.80 8.41 -26.22
N PHE A 18 35.37 7.79 -25.19
CA PHE A 18 34.59 7.06 -24.20
C PHE A 18 34.01 8.07 -23.22
N ALA A 19 32.68 8.14 -23.16
CA ALA A 19 31.97 8.98 -22.19
C ALA A 19 32.40 8.61 -20.77
N THR A 20 32.68 9.62 -19.95
CA THR A 20 33.08 9.39 -18.57
C THR A 20 31.90 8.90 -17.72
N PRO A 21 32.14 8.21 -16.60
CA PRO A 21 31.08 7.86 -15.65
C PRO A 21 30.25 9.07 -15.17
N ALA A 22 30.87 10.25 -15.09
CA ALA A 22 30.20 11.48 -14.70
C ALA A 22 29.25 12.02 -15.79
N GLU A 23 29.70 12.05 -17.05
CA GLU A 23 28.88 12.48 -18.19
C GLU A 23 27.69 11.54 -18.39
N THR A 24 27.93 10.23 -18.37
CA THR A 24 26.86 9.22 -18.52
C THR A 24 25.83 9.29 -17.38
N TYR A 25 26.26 9.63 -16.16
CA TYR A 25 25.32 9.86 -15.05
C TYR A 25 24.49 11.13 -15.27
N LEU A 26 25.11 12.22 -15.71
CA LEU A 26 24.42 13.49 -15.96
C LEU A 26 23.40 13.36 -17.08
N GLU A 27 23.72 12.67 -18.18
CA GLU A 27 22.80 12.37 -19.28
C GLU A 27 21.58 11.58 -18.77
N LYS A 28 21.80 10.51 -17.99
CA LYS A 28 20.71 9.74 -17.37
C LYS A 28 19.85 10.58 -16.44
N PHE A 29 20.48 11.47 -15.68
CA PHE A 29 19.76 12.39 -14.79
C PHE A 29 18.91 13.38 -15.60
N GLN A 30 19.43 13.94 -16.70
CA GLN A 30 18.68 14.81 -17.59
C GLN A 30 17.47 14.09 -18.19
N ALA A 31 17.66 12.87 -18.73
CA ALA A 31 16.57 12.05 -19.27
C ALA A 31 15.50 11.76 -18.22
N TYR A 32 15.91 11.36 -17.01
CA TYR A 32 15.00 11.20 -15.87
C TYR A 32 14.20 12.47 -15.58
N THR A 33 14.85 13.64 -15.54
CA THR A 33 14.17 14.90 -15.22
C THR A 33 13.15 15.29 -16.29
N TYR A 34 13.46 15.02 -17.56
CA TYR A 34 12.56 15.27 -18.68
C TYR A 34 11.31 14.39 -18.58
N TRP A 35 11.47 13.07 -18.52
CA TRP A 35 10.31 12.15 -18.48
C TRP A 35 9.55 12.21 -17.17
N SER A 36 10.20 12.54 -16.05
CA SER A 36 9.48 12.78 -14.79
C SER A 36 8.48 13.93 -14.93
N LYS A 37 8.72 14.91 -15.81
CA LYS A 37 7.77 15.99 -16.10
C LYS A 37 6.81 15.65 -17.25
N ASN A 38 7.25 14.79 -18.16
CA ASN A 38 6.55 14.47 -19.41
C ASN A 38 6.35 12.95 -19.54
N LEU A 39 5.58 12.37 -18.62
CA LEU A 39 5.34 10.93 -18.61
C LEU A 39 4.47 10.52 -19.82
N PRO A 40 4.90 9.54 -20.63
CA PRO A 40 4.21 9.19 -21.85
C PRO A 40 2.90 8.44 -21.58
N THR A 41 1.86 8.76 -22.36
CA THR A 41 0.65 7.92 -22.41
C THR A 41 0.88 6.67 -23.27
N SER A 42 1.66 6.82 -24.34
CA SER A 42 2.18 5.72 -25.17
C SER A 42 3.71 5.81 -25.14
N PRO A 43 4.42 4.83 -24.56
CA PRO A 43 5.87 4.90 -24.41
C PRO A 43 6.56 4.65 -25.74
N ASP A 44 7.61 5.43 -26.04
CA ASP A 44 8.52 5.17 -27.15
C ASP A 44 9.64 4.21 -26.74
N PRO A 45 10.41 3.66 -27.70
CA PRO A 45 11.51 2.73 -27.39
C PRO A 45 12.59 3.31 -26.47
N GLU A 46 12.83 4.62 -26.50
CA GLU A 46 13.86 5.27 -25.69
C GLU A 46 13.46 5.30 -24.21
N PHE A 47 12.20 5.69 -23.94
CA PHE A 47 11.63 5.64 -22.60
C PHE A 47 11.62 4.21 -22.05
N LEU A 48 11.21 3.23 -22.87
CA LEU A 48 11.20 1.83 -22.49
C LEU A 48 12.61 1.33 -22.14
N ALA A 49 13.60 1.63 -22.98
CA ALA A 49 15.00 1.29 -22.73
C ALA A 49 15.53 1.92 -21.43
N PHE A 50 15.15 3.17 -21.14
CA PHE A 50 15.54 3.83 -19.90
C PHE A 50 14.98 3.12 -18.67
N ILE A 51 13.66 2.86 -18.64
CA ILE A 51 13.03 2.23 -17.47
C ILE A 51 13.44 0.78 -17.31
N ASP A 52 13.80 0.05 -18.38
CA ASP A 52 14.21 -1.35 -18.31
C ASP A 52 15.48 -1.59 -17.47
N THR A 53 16.31 -0.56 -17.31
CA THR A 53 17.50 -0.65 -16.47
C THR A 53 17.15 -0.79 -14.98
N ASN A 54 17.94 -1.56 -14.22
CA ASN A 54 17.75 -1.71 -12.77
C ASN A 54 18.38 -0.58 -11.94
N THR A 55 18.39 0.65 -12.45
CA THR A 55 18.99 1.81 -11.77
C THR A 55 17.98 2.50 -10.85
N PRO A 56 18.41 3.21 -9.79
CA PRO A 56 17.49 3.96 -8.92
C PRO A 56 16.63 4.99 -9.68
N LEU A 57 17.19 5.67 -10.69
CA LEU A 57 16.46 6.63 -11.51
C LEU A 57 15.40 5.95 -12.38
N ALA A 58 15.74 4.82 -13.02
CA ALA A 58 14.82 4.04 -13.82
C ALA A 58 13.66 3.48 -12.98
N GLN A 59 13.95 2.88 -11.82
CA GLN A 59 12.91 2.40 -10.91
C GLN A 59 12.00 3.54 -10.43
N LYS A 60 12.57 4.70 -10.09
CA LYS A 60 11.80 5.87 -9.66
C LYS A 60 10.88 6.37 -10.78
N LEU A 61 11.36 6.39 -12.02
CA LEU A 61 10.55 6.78 -13.17
C LEU A 61 9.46 5.75 -13.49
N ARG A 62 9.80 4.45 -13.48
CA ARG A 62 8.83 3.35 -13.67
C ARG A 62 7.70 3.44 -12.66
N ARG A 63 7.99 3.58 -11.36
CA ARG A 63 6.93 3.75 -10.33
C ARG A 63 6.03 4.93 -10.63
N LYS A 64 6.60 6.10 -10.92
CA LYS A 64 5.83 7.31 -11.23
C LYS A 64 4.92 7.10 -12.44
N TRP A 65 5.43 6.42 -13.46
CA TRP A 65 4.66 6.09 -14.66
C TRP A 65 3.55 5.07 -14.39
N LEU A 66 3.81 4.01 -13.60
CA LEU A 66 2.78 3.05 -13.19
C LEU A 66 1.64 3.73 -12.43
N TYR A 67 1.93 4.68 -11.53
CA TYR A 67 0.88 5.49 -10.88
C TYR A 67 0.04 6.29 -11.88
N GLN A 68 0.62 6.80 -12.98
CA GLN A 68 -0.15 7.42 -14.05
C GLN A 68 -1.01 6.40 -14.80
N LEU A 69 -0.46 5.25 -15.16
CA LEU A 69 -1.20 4.19 -15.84
C LEU A 69 -2.39 3.69 -15.00
N GLY A 70 -2.18 3.50 -13.69
CA GLY A 70 -3.21 3.08 -12.75
C GLY A 70 -4.33 4.11 -12.60
N ARG A 71 -3.98 5.39 -12.45
CA ARG A 71 -4.97 6.50 -12.42
C ARG A 71 -5.76 6.61 -13.72
N ASN A 72 -5.11 6.36 -14.86
CA ASN A 72 -5.73 6.39 -16.18
C ASN A 72 -6.46 5.09 -16.51
N LYS A 73 -6.46 4.08 -15.62
CA LYS A 73 -7.05 2.76 -15.82
C LYS A 73 -6.56 2.05 -17.09
N ASN A 74 -5.33 2.34 -17.52
CA ASN A 74 -4.73 1.65 -18.66
C ASN A 74 -4.18 0.28 -18.19
N TRP A 75 -5.09 -0.65 -17.92
CA TRP A 75 -4.78 -1.93 -17.30
C TRP A 75 -3.89 -2.82 -18.16
N SER A 76 -4.06 -2.78 -19.49
CA SER A 76 -3.21 -3.53 -20.42
C SER A 76 -1.75 -3.06 -20.30
N ALA A 77 -1.50 -1.76 -20.41
CA ALA A 77 -0.14 -1.23 -20.27
C ALA A 77 0.38 -1.41 -18.83
N TYR A 78 -0.47 -1.20 -17.82
CA TYR A 78 -0.08 -1.40 -16.42
C TYR A 78 0.45 -2.82 -16.21
N THR A 79 -0.32 -3.84 -16.61
CA THR A 79 0.09 -5.24 -16.45
C THR A 79 1.33 -5.59 -17.27
N GLN A 80 1.46 -5.06 -18.49
CA GLN A 80 2.62 -5.30 -19.34
C GLN A 80 3.93 -4.76 -18.72
N TYR A 81 3.88 -3.60 -18.07
CA TYR A 81 5.09 -2.91 -17.59
C TYR A 81 5.27 -2.93 -16.07
N TYR A 82 4.32 -3.52 -15.34
CA TYR A 82 4.41 -3.66 -13.89
C TYR A 82 5.58 -4.58 -13.52
N GLN A 83 6.30 -4.17 -12.48
CA GLN A 83 7.29 -5.00 -11.80
C GLN A 83 6.94 -5.04 -10.33
N ASN A 84 7.39 -6.08 -9.63
CA ASN A 84 7.07 -6.20 -8.21
C ASN A 84 7.78 -5.09 -7.41
N PHE A 85 7.00 -4.21 -6.78
CA PHE A 85 7.48 -3.14 -5.92
C PHE A 85 6.97 -3.35 -4.49
N ASP A 86 7.81 -3.02 -3.51
CA ASP A 86 7.36 -2.84 -2.12
C ASP A 86 6.65 -1.47 -1.98
N ASP A 87 5.54 -1.34 -2.69
CA ASP A 87 4.68 -0.17 -2.77
C ASP A 87 3.23 -0.64 -2.83
N ILE A 88 2.50 -0.47 -1.73
CA ILE A 88 1.12 -0.97 -1.59
C ILE A 88 0.18 -0.36 -2.63
N GLY A 89 0.36 0.91 -3.00
CA GLY A 89 -0.50 1.55 -3.99
C GLY A 89 -0.34 0.90 -5.37
N LEU A 90 0.91 0.61 -5.76
CA LEU A 90 1.20 -0.09 -7.00
C LEU A 90 0.74 -1.56 -6.97
N GLN A 91 0.86 -2.24 -5.83
CA GLN A 91 0.33 -3.61 -5.67
C GLN A 91 -1.20 -3.62 -5.80
N CYS A 92 -1.88 -2.61 -5.23
CA CYS A 92 -3.33 -2.47 -5.35
C CYS A 92 -3.77 -2.23 -6.80
N TYR A 93 -3.08 -1.37 -7.54
CA TYR A 93 -3.34 -1.20 -8.97
C TYR A 93 -3.04 -2.46 -9.77
N ALA A 94 -1.99 -3.22 -9.43
CA ALA A 94 -1.67 -4.47 -10.11
C ALA A 94 -2.79 -5.49 -9.98
N LEU A 95 -3.34 -5.69 -8.77
CA LEU A 95 -4.48 -6.59 -8.58
C LEU A 95 -5.75 -6.07 -9.24
N THR A 96 -5.98 -4.76 -9.23
CA THR A 96 -7.11 -4.14 -9.94
C THR A 96 -6.99 -4.37 -11.46
N ALA A 97 -5.78 -4.22 -12.03
CA ALA A 97 -5.51 -4.46 -13.43
C ALA A 97 -5.73 -5.93 -13.83
N ARG A 98 -5.33 -6.88 -12.99
CA ARG A 98 -5.59 -8.33 -13.17
C ARG A 98 -7.08 -8.64 -13.15
N TYR A 99 -7.82 -8.05 -12.21
CA TYR A 99 -9.28 -8.20 -12.14
C TYR A 99 -9.94 -7.77 -13.45
N HIS A 100 -9.60 -6.57 -13.95
CA HIS A 100 -10.17 -6.04 -15.21
C HIS A 100 -9.69 -6.78 -16.47
N GLN A 101 -8.63 -7.59 -16.37
CA GLN A 101 -8.15 -8.47 -17.44
C GLN A 101 -8.71 -9.90 -17.36
N GLY A 102 -9.73 -10.11 -16.54
CA GLY A 102 -10.45 -11.39 -16.45
C GLY A 102 -9.88 -12.37 -15.42
N GLN A 103 -8.78 -12.04 -14.74
CA GLN A 103 -8.22 -12.85 -13.64
C GLN A 103 -8.89 -12.51 -12.31
N THR A 104 -10.23 -12.45 -12.31
CA THR A 104 -11.02 -11.90 -11.19
C THR A 104 -10.82 -12.68 -9.89
N GLN A 105 -10.93 -14.00 -9.93
CA GLN A 105 -10.81 -14.86 -8.75
C GLN A 105 -9.42 -14.76 -8.10
N GLU A 106 -8.35 -14.94 -8.88
CA GLU A 106 -6.97 -14.84 -8.41
C GLU A 106 -6.68 -13.45 -7.80
N ALA A 107 -7.18 -12.39 -8.45
CA ALA A 107 -7.03 -11.02 -7.97
C ALA A 107 -7.73 -10.79 -6.63
N MET A 108 -8.94 -11.32 -6.43
CA MET A 108 -9.69 -11.16 -5.18
C MET A 108 -9.10 -11.99 -4.05
N GLN A 109 -8.66 -13.22 -4.32
CA GLN A 109 -7.95 -14.02 -3.33
C GLN A 109 -6.66 -13.32 -2.87
N SER A 110 -5.90 -12.74 -3.81
CA SER A 110 -4.69 -11.98 -3.50
C SER A 110 -4.98 -10.67 -2.77
N ALA A 111 -6.12 -10.01 -3.05
CA ALA A 111 -6.49 -8.74 -2.42
C ALA A 111 -6.70 -8.87 -0.90
N LYS A 112 -7.02 -10.07 -0.41
CA LYS A 112 -7.21 -10.35 1.02
C LYS A 112 -5.95 -10.02 1.83
N SER A 113 -4.75 -10.24 1.31
CA SER A 113 -3.49 -9.91 2.00
C SER A 113 -3.27 -8.40 2.15
N LEU A 114 -3.70 -7.61 1.16
CA LEU A 114 -3.66 -6.15 1.23
C LEU A 114 -4.79 -5.57 2.10
N TRP A 115 -5.91 -6.28 2.19
CA TRP A 115 -7.07 -5.92 3.01
C TRP A 115 -6.83 -6.15 4.50
N LEU A 116 -6.27 -7.30 4.89
CA LEU A 116 -6.13 -7.76 6.27
C LEU A 116 -4.98 -7.05 7.01
N THR A 117 -5.16 -5.75 7.24
CA THR A 117 -4.29 -4.90 8.05
C THR A 117 -5.11 -3.88 8.84
N GLY A 118 -4.62 -3.54 10.03
CA GLY A 118 -5.18 -2.48 10.88
C GLY A 118 -4.82 -1.06 10.45
N LEU A 119 -3.98 -0.92 9.42
CA LEU A 119 -3.58 0.37 8.87
C LEU A 119 -4.53 0.82 7.75
N SER A 120 -4.71 2.13 7.65
CA SER A 120 -5.36 2.72 6.49
C SER A 120 -4.44 2.54 5.29
N GLN A 121 -4.99 1.98 4.20
CA GLN A 121 -4.25 1.77 2.97
C GLN A 121 -4.33 3.00 2.05
N PRO A 122 -3.40 3.15 1.09
CA PRO A 122 -3.43 4.23 0.11
C PRO A 122 -4.73 4.28 -0.70
N ALA A 123 -5.06 5.45 -1.24
CA ALA A 123 -6.31 5.67 -1.98
C ALA A 123 -6.41 4.81 -3.24
N GLU A 124 -5.27 4.38 -3.78
CA GLU A 124 -5.11 3.44 -4.88
C GLU A 124 -5.76 2.08 -4.61
N CYS A 125 -5.89 1.69 -3.33
CA CYS A 125 -6.56 0.45 -2.93
C CYS A 125 -8.08 0.54 -2.88
N ASN A 126 -8.66 1.75 -3.00
CA ASN A 126 -10.10 1.94 -2.85
C ASN A 126 -10.92 1.17 -3.91
N GLU A 127 -10.47 1.16 -5.17
CA GLU A 127 -11.15 0.40 -6.23
C GLU A 127 -11.02 -1.11 -5.98
N LEU A 128 -9.81 -1.59 -5.70
CA LEU A 128 -9.56 -3.00 -5.37
C LEU A 128 -10.46 -3.49 -4.24
N PHE A 129 -10.57 -2.71 -3.17
CA PHE A 129 -11.38 -3.08 -2.02
C PHE A 129 -12.88 -3.02 -2.28
N LYS A 130 -13.35 -2.08 -3.09
CA LYS A 130 -14.73 -2.10 -3.57
C LYS A 130 -15.02 -3.37 -4.37
N LEU A 131 -14.10 -3.79 -5.24
CA LEU A 131 -14.21 -5.03 -5.99
C LEU A 131 -14.22 -6.25 -5.06
N LEU A 132 -13.34 -6.28 -4.06
CA LEU A 132 -13.28 -7.36 -3.06
C LEU A 132 -14.60 -7.49 -2.30
N LEU A 133 -15.16 -6.38 -1.79
CA LEU A 133 -16.43 -6.37 -1.06
C LEU A 133 -17.64 -6.75 -1.93
N ALA A 134 -17.57 -6.52 -3.24
CA ALA A 134 -18.61 -6.88 -4.19
C ALA A 134 -18.44 -8.30 -4.77
N SER A 135 -17.32 -8.96 -4.50
CA SER A 135 -17.01 -10.28 -5.06
C SER A 135 -17.85 -11.38 -4.42
N HIS A 136 -18.06 -12.48 -5.15
CA HIS A 136 -18.72 -13.68 -4.61
C HIS A 136 -17.89 -14.36 -3.50
N GLU A 137 -16.59 -14.06 -3.41
CA GLU A 137 -15.72 -14.52 -2.33
C GLU A 137 -15.81 -13.67 -1.06
N PHE A 138 -16.63 -12.62 -1.06
CA PHE A 138 -16.78 -11.75 0.09
C PHE A 138 -17.57 -12.43 1.21
N ASP A 139 -16.97 -12.42 2.40
CA ASP A 139 -17.57 -12.78 3.67
C ASP A 139 -17.48 -11.57 4.61
N GLU A 140 -18.57 -11.23 5.30
CA GLU A 140 -18.59 -10.13 6.28
C GLU A 140 -17.57 -10.33 7.40
N ASN A 141 -17.16 -11.58 7.65
CA ASN A 141 -16.05 -11.90 8.54
C ASN A 141 -14.73 -11.20 8.14
N LEU A 142 -14.50 -10.89 6.85
CA LEU A 142 -13.34 -10.09 6.43
C LEU A 142 -13.41 -8.64 6.95
N ILE A 143 -14.62 -8.08 7.08
CA ILE A 143 -14.80 -6.77 7.71
C ILE A 143 -14.52 -6.88 9.20
N THR A 144 -15.09 -7.90 9.87
CA THR A 144 -14.87 -8.17 11.30
C THR A 144 -13.37 -8.28 11.61
N GLN A 145 -12.64 -9.15 10.89
CA GLN A 145 -11.20 -9.32 11.07
C GLN A 145 -10.42 -8.01 10.91
N ARG A 146 -10.75 -7.19 9.90
CA ARG A 146 -10.08 -5.91 9.69
C ARG A 146 -10.42 -4.87 10.75
N ILE A 147 -11.63 -4.90 11.31
CA ILE A 147 -12.01 -4.05 12.46
C ILE A 147 -11.13 -4.39 13.66
N VAL A 148 -10.99 -5.68 13.99
CA VAL A 148 -10.15 -6.13 15.11
C VAL A 148 -8.71 -5.63 14.95
N LEU A 149 -8.11 -5.85 13.78
CA LEU A 149 -6.76 -5.36 13.47
C LEU A 149 -6.66 -3.82 13.58
N ALA A 150 -7.69 -3.09 13.14
CA ALA A 150 -7.72 -1.63 13.25
C ALA A 150 -7.75 -1.17 14.70
N LEU A 151 -8.54 -1.83 15.56
CA LEU A 151 -8.61 -1.55 16.99
C LEU A 151 -7.29 -1.85 17.70
N GLU A 152 -6.62 -2.95 17.34
CA GLU A 152 -5.27 -3.28 17.86
C GLU A 152 -4.25 -2.19 17.54
N LYS A 153 -4.29 -1.63 16.33
CA LYS A 153 -3.47 -0.48 15.90
C LYS A 153 -3.98 0.87 16.40
N ARG A 154 -5.02 0.88 17.25
CA ARG A 154 -5.72 2.08 17.76
C ARG A 154 -6.26 2.99 16.65
N ASN A 155 -6.47 2.46 15.45
CA ASN A 155 -6.99 3.16 14.28
C ASN A 155 -8.53 3.20 14.31
N LEU A 156 -9.06 4.02 15.22
CA LEU A 156 -10.50 4.18 15.41
C LEU A 156 -11.21 4.75 14.17
N SER A 157 -10.51 5.54 13.35
CA SER A 157 -11.08 6.07 12.10
C SER A 157 -11.42 4.93 11.13
N LEU A 158 -10.48 4.00 10.94
CA LEU A 158 -10.68 2.83 10.09
C LEU A 158 -11.77 1.90 10.64
N ALA A 159 -11.75 1.58 11.94
CA ALA A 159 -12.77 0.73 12.55
C ALA A 159 -14.20 1.28 12.32
N ARG A 160 -14.40 2.59 12.56
CA ARG A 160 -15.70 3.25 12.33
C ARG A 160 -16.12 3.28 10.86
N HIS A 161 -15.16 3.38 9.94
CA HIS A 161 -15.44 3.31 8.52
C HIS A 161 -15.91 1.90 8.13
N LEU A 162 -15.21 0.87 8.59
CA LEU A 162 -15.49 -0.53 8.29
C LEU A 162 -16.83 -1.00 8.85
N LEU A 163 -17.23 -0.55 10.04
CA LEU A 163 -18.56 -0.84 10.60
C LEU A 163 -19.73 -0.39 9.69
N LYS A 164 -19.49 0.59 8.82
CA LYS A 164 -20.48 1.06 7.84
C LYS A 164 -20.48 0.26 6.53
N GLN A 165 -19.53 -0.66 6.35
CA GLN A 165 -19.37 -1.47 5.13
C GLN A 165 -20.07 -2.83 5.22
N TYR A 166 -20.61 -3.22 6.39
CA TYR A 166 -21.51 -4.38 6.48
C TYR A 166 -22.75 -4.19 5.61
N LYS A 167 -23.37 -5.28 5.18
CA LYS A 167 -24.65 -5.26 4.44
C LYS A 167 -25.71 -4.47 5.20
N ILE A 168 -25.75 -4.66 6.52
CA ILE A 168 -26.50 -3.82 7.44
C ILE A 168 -25.47 -3.00 8.25
N PRO A 169 -25.35 -1.68 7.98
CA PRO A 169 -24.39 -0.83 8.68
C PRO A 169 -24.56 -0.89 10.21
N ARG A 170 -23.45 -1.13 10.91
CA ARG A 170 -23.38 -1.28 12.36
C ARG A 170 -23.23 0.07 13.07
N HIS A 171 -24.25 0.93 12.95
CA HIS A 171 -24.21 2.29 13.51
C HIS A 171 -24.13 2.33 15.03
N GLN A 172 -24.72 1.35 15.72
CA GLN A 172 -24.67 1.25 17.18
C GLN A 172 -23.24 1.03 17.67
N ASP A 173 -22.51 0.10 17.05
CA ASP A 173 -21.10 -0.15 17.36
C ASP A 173 -20.21 1.08 17.14
N VAL A 174 -20.51 1.89 16.11
CA VAL A 174 -19.83 3.17 15.90
C VAL A 174 -20.04 4.11 17.09
N GLN A 175 -21.25 4.16 17.66
CA GLN A 175 -21.53 4.98 18.85
C GLN A 175 -20.83 4.44 20.09
N ILE A 176 -20.86 3.12 20.32
CA ILE A 176 -20.16 2.46 21.42
C ILE A 176 -18.67 2.83 21.40
N LEU A 177 -18.01 2.71 20.23
CA LEU A 177 -16.60 3.05 20.09
C LEU A 177 -16.33 4.55 20.29
N ASN A 178 -17.20 5.45 19.81
CA ASN A 178 -17.06 6.89 20.07
C ASN A 178 -17.15 7.21 21.57
N ASP A 179 -18.05 6.53 22.27
CA ASP A 179 -18.30 6.71 23.68
C ASP A 179 -17.13 6.18 24.53
N ILE A 180 -16.60 5.00 24.21
CA ILE A 180 -15.36 4.47 24.81
C ILE A 180 -14.17 5.38 24.52
N TYR A 181 -14.06 5.93 23.31
CA TYR A 181 -12.99 6.86 22.96
C TYR A 181 -13.03 8.13 23.82
N ARG A 182 -14.22 8.69 24.07
CA ARG A 182 -14.40 9.88 24.91
C ARG A 182 -14.20 9.57 26.39
N SER A 183 -14.71 8.43 26.86
CA SER A 183 -14.62 7.98 28.25
C SER A 183 -14.31 6.49 28.30
N PRO A 184 -13.02 6.10 28.45
CA PRO A 184 -12.62 4.69 28.43
C PRO A 184 -13.29 3.81 29.50
N SER A 185 -13.78 4.38 30.60
CA SER A 185 -14.51 3.64 31.64
C SER A 185 -15.86 3.08 31.15
N ARG A 186 -16.39 3.58 30.03
CA ARG A 186 -17.62 3.04 29.42
C ARG A 186 -17.50 1.60 28.93
N ILE A 187 -16.31 1.01 28.92
CA ILE A 187 -16.14 -0.43 28.70
C ILE A 187 -16.94 -1.30 29.68
N THR A 188 -17.27 -0.79 30.88
CA THR A 188 -18.11 -1.52 31.84
C THR A 188 -19.59 -1.58 31.48
N LEU A 189 -20.03 -0.75 30.53
CA LEU A 189 -21.39 -0.73 30.04
C LEU A 189 -21.60 -1.69 28.87
N LEU A 190 -20.54 -2.37 28.42
CA LEU A 190 -20.61 -3.34 27.33
C LEU A 190 -21.34 -4.60 27.80
N ASP A 191 -22.40 -4.95 27.09
CA ASP A 191 -23.04 -6.25 27.13
C ASP A 191 -22.28 -7.26 26.24
N THR A 192 -22.82 -8.46 26.09
CA THR A 192 -22.25 -9.48 25.19
C THR A 192 -22.58 -9.15 23.73
N GLY A 193 -21.55 -9.10 22.89
CA GLY A 193 -21.70 -8.88 21.45
C GLY A 193 -20.45 -9.33 20.69
N GLU A 194 -20.59 -9.60 19.39
CA GLU A 194 -19.54 -10.18 18.53
C GLU A 194 -18.17 -9.47 18.65
N LEU A 195 -18.17 -8.13 18.72
CA LEU A 195 -16.96 -7.30 18.76
C LEU A 195 -16.72 -6.66 20.14
N HIS A 196 -17.57 -6.94 21.14
CA HIS A 196 -17.54 -6.19 22.40
C HIS A 196 -16.29 -6.50 23.23
N ASP A 197 -15.74 -7.71 23.12
CA ASP A 197 -14.47 -8.07 23.72
C ASP A 197 -13.31 -7.24 23.12
N ASP A 198 -13.31 -7.02 21.80
CA ASP A 198 -12.34 -6.16 21.13
C ASP A 198 -12.51 -4.68 21.53
N TYR A 199 -13.76 -4.22 21.70
CA TYR A 199 -14.06 -2.86 22.16
C TYR A 199 -13.60 -2.64 23.60
N TYR A 200 -13.79 -3.65 24.44
CA TYR A 200 -13.30 -3.66 25.82
C TYR A 200 -11.78 -3.54 25.83
N LEU A 201 -11.07 -4.38 25.07
CA LEU A 201 -9.62 -4.35 24.99
C LEU A 201 -9.10 -3.02 24.43
N TYR A 202 -9.75 -2.47 23.41
CA TYR A 202 -9.45 -1.16 22.87
C TYR A 202 -9.57 -0.05 23.94
N GLY A 203 -10.69 -0.03 24.68
CA GLY A 203 -10.93 0.93 25.74
C GLY A 203 -9.94 0.79 26.90
N LEU A 204 -9.63 -0.44 27.31
CA LEU A 204 -8.63 -0.71 28.33
C LEU A 204 -7.24 -0.21 27.92
N LYS A 205 -6.78 -0.55 26.70
CA LYS A 205 -5.48 -0.08 26.17
C LYS A 205 -5.41 1.45 26.13
N ARG A 206 -6.52 2.12 25.80
CA ARG A 206 -6.63 3.57 25.85
C ARG A 206 -6.56 4.10 27.28
N MET A 207 -7.25 3.47 28.21
CA MET A 207 -7.23 3.83 29.63
C MET A 207 -5.83 3.71 30.22
N VAL A 208 -5.08 2.65 29.91
CA VAL A 208 -3.67 2.50 30.33
C VAL A 208 -2.82 3.70 29.90
N SER A 209 -3.05 4.23 28.69
CA SER A 209 -2.33 5.41 28.19
C SER A 209 -2.74 6.73 28.84
N ILE A 210 -3.83 6.76 29.62
CA ILE A 210 -4.35 7.96 30.29
C ILE A 210 -4.17 7.89 31.81
N ASN A 211 -4.53 6.76 32.42
CA ASN A 211 -4.47 6.50 33.85
C ASN A 211 -4.30 4.99 34.11
N MET A 212 -3.09 4.58 34.49
CA MET A 212 -2.73 3.18 34.72
C MET A 212 -3.40 2.59 35.96
N GLU A 213 -3.54 3.36 37.05
CA GLU A 213 -4.19 2.90 38.28
C GLU A 213 -5.65 2.56 38.04
N GLN A 214 -6.35 3.43 37.31
CA GLN A 214 -7.73 3.19 36.92
C GLN A 214 -7.82 1.94 36.02
N ALA A 215 -6.92 1.77 35.05
CA ALA A 215 -6.89 0.58 34.20
C ALA A 215 -6.73 -0.73 34.99
N ILE A 216 -5.91 -0.74 36.05
CA ILE A 216 -5.73 -1.90 36.93
C ILE A 216 -7.05 -2.28 37.62
N GLN A 217 -7.83 -1.30 38.08
CA GLN A 217 -9.14 -1.56 38.70
C GLN A 217 -10.10 -2.24 37.72
N TYR A 218 -10.15 -1.78 36.47
CA TYR A 218 -11.03 -2.37 35.45
C TYR A 218 -10.51 -3.71 34.92
N TRP A 219 -9.20 -3.97 34.92
CA TRP A 219 -8.64 -5.27 34.55
C TRP A 219 -9.12 -6.41 35.45
N GLN A 220 -9.26 -6.16 36.75
CA GLN A 220 -9.67 -7.18 37.73
C GLN A 220 -11.08 -7.73 37.46
N HIS A 221 -11.96 -6.94 36.84
CA HIS A 221 -13.31 -7.35 36.48
C HIS A 221 -13.40 -8.23 35.22
N VAL A 222 -12.31 -8.35 34.45
CA VAL A 222 -12.28 -9.10 33.16
C VAL A 222 -12.13 -10.61 33.37
N LYS A 223 -11.50 -11.04 34.47
CA LYS A 223 -11.12 -12.44 34.72
C LYS A 223 -12.29 -13.45 34.78
N THR A 224 -13.55 -13.01 34.61
CA THR A 224 -14.76 -13.84 34.65
C THR A 224 -15.46 -14.04 33.31
N LYS A 225 -15.01 -13.39 32.23
CA LYS A 225 -15.43 -13.72 30.85
C LYS A 225 -14.24 -14.38 30.15
N ASN A 226 -14.44 -15.56 29.55
CA ASN A 226 -13.39 -16.30 28.84
C ASN A 226 -12.94 -15.54 27.58
N TYR A 227 -12.08 -14.54 27.75
CA TYR A 227 -11.36 -13.91 26.65
C TYR A 227 -10.39 -14.93 26.06
N SER A 228 -10.68 -15.41 24.85
CA SER A 228 -9.69 -16.12 24.04
C SER A 228 -8.68 -15.10 23.54
N ILE A 229 -7.68 -14.79 24.37
CA ILE A 229 -6.54 -13.98 23.95
C ILE A 229 -5.85 -14.75 22.82
N ASN A 230 -6.05 -14.28 21.59
CA ASN A 230 -5.39 -14.83 20.43
C ASN A 230 -3.90 -14.46 20.56
N ASN A 231 -3.05 -15.43 20.91
CA ASN A 231 -1.64 -15.26 21.30
C ASN A 231 -0.69 -14.74 20.19
N ASN A 232 -1.21 -14.13 19.12
CA ASN A 232 -0.41 -13.58 18.02
C ASN A 232 -0.14 -12.07 18.13
N SER A 233 -0.69 -11.39 19.14
CA SER A 233 -0.30 -10.01 19.44
C SER A 233 0.94 -10.02 20.33
N ASN A 234 2.10 -9.71 19.73
CA ASN A 234 3.39 -9.48 20.39
C ASN A 234 3.20 -8.64 21.67
N PRO A 235 3.65 -9.09 22.85
CA PRO A 235 3.28 -8.46 24.11
C PRO A 235 4.22 -7.29 24.47
N PHE A 236 4.46 -6.33 23.57
CA PHE A 236 5.06 -5.02 23.90
C PHE A 236 4.66 -3.96 22.87
#